data_AF-A0A938SHI5-F1
#
_entry.id   AF-A0A938SHI5-F1
#
_cell.length_a   1.000
_cell.length_b   1.000
_cell.length_c   1.000
_cell.angle_alpha   90.00
_cell.angle_beta   90.00
_cell.angle_gamma   90.00
#
_symmetry.space_group_name_H-M   'P 1'
#
loop_
_entity.id
_entity.type
_entity.pdbx_description
1 polymer ?
#
loop_
_entity_poly.entity_id
_entity_poly.type
_entity_poly.pdbx_seq_one_letter_code
_entity_poly.pdbx_strand_id
1 'polypeptide(L)'
;MNNATETSAQTVQPRLARALGLTALTLYGVGDMLGAGIYALVGKVAGVMGNAVWMAFLVSMVAALLTGLSYASLGSRYPRAAGAAYITHRAYRWPFFSYLIGLAVMASGLTSMATQSRAFSGYFSGLVGHLPAEVLIVGFILVLSFVNFWGIRESSWLNLVCTLVEMAGLGIVIVVAAPALGSVNYLTIPRTEGDAIWPILLSGSVLT
;
A
#
# COMPACT_ATOMS: atom_id res chain seq x y z
N MET A 1 -54.03 6.31 -35.30
CA MET A 1 -53.07 5.24 -35.69
C MET A 1 -51.87 5.97 -36.30
N ASN A 2 -50.73 6.19 -35.64
CA ASN A 2 -49.97 5.29 -34.78
C ASN A 2 -49.16 6.07 -33.74
N ASN A 3 -49.23 5.59 -32.51
CA ASN A 3 -48.33 5.90 -31.42
C ASN A 3 -47.29 4.76 -31.32
N ALA A 4 -46.10 5.08 -30.80
CA ALA A 4 -45.07 4.17 -30.29
C ALA A 4 -44.23 3.36 -31.30
N THR A 5 -42.94 3.73 -31.40
CA THR A 5 -41.82 2.86 -30.97
C THR A 5 -40.52 3.66 -31.03
N GLU A 6 -40.32 4.58 -30.07
CA GLU A 6 -38.96 5.00 -29.71
C GLU A 6 -38.30 3.76 -29.09
N THR A 7 -37.45 3.10 -29.87
CA THR A 7 -36.58 2.03 -29.36
C THR A 7 -35.56 2.68 -28.43
N SER A 8 -35.88 2.73 -27.14
CA SER A 8 -34.94 3.04 -26.09
C SER A 8 -33.79 2.03 -26.14
N ALA A 9 -32.69 2.40 -26.80
CA ALA A 9 -31.45 1.66 -26.75
C ALA A 9 -31.01 1.60 -25.29
N GLN A 10 -31.30 0.48 -24.61
CA GLN A 10 -30.75 0.18 -23.31
C GLN A 10 -29.24 0.10 -23.47
N THR A 11 -28.53 1.17 -23.09
CA THR A 11 -27.09 1.16 -22.94
C THR A 11 -26.77 0.16 -21.84
N VAL A 12 -26.46 -1.07 -22.22
CA VAL A 12 -25.93 -2.10 -21.33
C VAL A 12 -24.65 -1.51 -20.72
N GLN A 13 -24.75 -0.98 -19.50
CA GLN A 13 -23.60 -0.41 -18.83
C GLN A 13 -22.56 -1.52 -18.65
N PRO A 14 -21.31 -1.31 -19.07
CA PRO A 14 -20.26 -2.31 -18.90
C PRO A 14 -20.14 -2.63 -17.41
N ARG A 15 -20.50 -3.86 -17.03
CA ARG A 15 -20.39 -4.35 -15.66
C ARG A 15 -19.00 -4.92 -15.48
N LEU A 16 -18.25 -4.39 -14.51
CA LEU A 16 -16.93 -4.93 -14.17
C LEU A 16 -17.03 -6.42 -13.81
N ALA A 17 -16.15 -7.22 -14.38
CA ALA A 17 -16.01 -8.62 -14.01
C ALA A 17 -15.58 -8.72 -12.54
N ARG A 18 -16.29 -9.54 -11.78
CA ARG A 18 -16.01 -9.74 -10.36
C ARG A 18 -14.86 -10.73 -10.20
N ALA A 19 -13.63 -10.23 -10.37
CA ALA A 19 -12.43 -11.05 -10.45
C ALA A 19 -11.84 -11.43 -9.07
N LEU A 20 -12.14 -10.67 -8.00
CA LEU A 20 -11.65 -10.94 -6.64
C LEU A 20 -12.79 -11.30 -5.68
N GLY A 21 -12.57 -12.37 -4.90
CA GLY A 21 -13.39 -12.71 -3.73
C GLY A 21 -12.95 -11.93 -2.48
N LEU A 22 -13.71 -12.06 -1.38
CA LEU A 22 -13.44 -11.34 -0.13
C LEU A 22 -12.05 -11.67 0.44
N THR A 23 -11.72 -12.95 0.54
CA THR A 23 -10.44 -13.42 1.10
C THR A 23 -9.24 -12.97 0.28
N ALA A 24 -9.34 -13.06 -1.05
CA ALA A 24 -8.30 -12.57 -1.96
C ALA A 24 -8.13 -11.05 -1.83
N LEU A 25 -9.23 -10.30 -1.70
CA LEU A 25 -9.19 -8.84 -1.54
C LEU A 25 -8.61 -8.42 -0.17
N THR A 26 -8.92 -9.14 0.90
CA THR A 26 -8.34 -8.87 2.23
C THR A 26 -6.85 -9.19 2.25
N LEU A 27 -6.44 -10.33 1.68
CA LEU A 27 -5.02 -10.67 1.57
C LEU A 27 -4.28 -9.67 0.68
N TYR A 28 -4.87 -9.28 -0.44
CA TYR A 28 -4.33 -8.22 -1.31
C TYR A 28 -4.06 -6.93 -0.52
N GLY A 29 -5.03 -6.48 0.29
CA GLY A 29 -4.86 -5.28 1.12
C GLY A 29 -3.77 -5.44 2.19
N VAL A 30 -3.67 -6.61 2.82
CA VAL A 30 -2.59 -6.89 3.79
C VAL A 30 -1.23 -6.90 3.10
N GLY A 31 -1.12 -7.51 1.92
CA GLY A 31 0.11 -7.52 1.13
C GLY A 31 0.55 -6.13 0.70
N ASP A 32 -0.38 -5.30 0.22
CA ASP A 32 -0.09 -3.90 -0.17
C ASP A 32 0.42 -3.06 1.02
N MET A 33 -0.06 -3.33 2.25
CA MET A 33 0.43 -2.68 3.46
C MET A 33 1.81 -3.20 3.92
N LEU A 34 2.04 -4.52 3.85
CA LEU A 34 3.31 -5.12 4.27
C LEU A 34 4.41 -4.79 3.25
N GLY A 35 4.21 -5.22 2.01
CA GLY A 35 4.97 -4.93 0.79
C GLY A 35 6.46 -4.65 0.96
N ALA A 36 7.00 -3.79 0.09
CA ALA A 36 8.39 -3.34 0.19
C ALA A 36 8.64 -2.41 1.41
N GLY A 37 7.57 -1.84 1.97
CA GLY A 37 7.64 -0.83 3.03
C GLY A 37 8.26 -1.38 4.31
N ILE A 38 7.73 -2.48 4.83
CA ILE A 38 8.19 -3.03 6.12
C ILE A 38 9.66 -3.44 6.05
N TYR A 39 10.08 -4.08 4.95
CA TYR A 39 11.44 -4.54 4.78
C TYR A 39 12.43 -3.38 4.63
N ALA A 40 12.03 -2.29 3.95
CA ALA A 40 12.93 -1.17 3.66
C ALA A 40 13.00 -0.12 4.77
N LEU A 41 11.91 0.04 5.52
CA LEU A 41 11.76 1.14 6.49
C LEU A 41 12.03 0.69 7.93
N VAL A 42 11.77 -0.57 8.30
CA VAL A 42 11.96 -1.03 9.70
C VAL A 42 13.38 -0.79 10.19
N GLY A 43 14.40 -1.03 9.35
CA GLY A 43 15.80 -0.75 9.72
C GLY A 43 16.08 0.73 9.96
N LYS A 44 15.48 1.63 9.16
CA LYS A 44 15.62 3.09 9.34
C LYS A 44 14.91 3.57 10.60
N VAL A 45 13.70 3.08 10.84
CA VAL A 45 12.93 3.38 12.06
C VAL A 45 13.68 2.86 13.28
N ALA A 46 14.27 1.66 13.22
CA ALA A 46 15.12 1.12 14.27
C ALA A 46 16.39 1.96 14.51
N GLY A 47 16.97 2.55 13.46
CA GLY A 47 18.07 3.50 13.60
C GLY A 47 17.70 4.76 14.39
N VAL A 48 16.45 5.23 14.27
CA VAL A 48 15.95 6.43 14.97
C VAL A 48 15.40 6.11 16.35
N MET A 49 14.62 5.04 16.47
CA MET A 49 13.86 4.68 17.67
C MET A 49 14.56 3.65 18.57
N GLY A 50 15.62 2.99 18.08
CA GLY A 50 16.31 1.91 18.78
C GLY A 50 15.37 0.76 19.10
N ASN A 51 15.23 0.42 20.38
CA ASN A 51 14.35 -0.65 20.81
C ASN A 51 12.88 -0.21 20.97
N ALA A 52 12.60 1.10 20.92
CA ALA A 52 11.26 1.68 21.08
C ALA A 52 10.47 1.78 19.76
N VAL A 53 10.92 1.09 18.70
CA VAL A 53 10.27 1.06 17.37
C VAL A 53 8.79 0.69 17.43
N TRP A 54 8.43 -0.24 18.32
CA TRP A 54 7.06 -0.68 18.51
C TRP A 54 6.10 0.46 18.90
N MET A 55 6.60 1.50 19.61
CA MET A 55 5.79 2.66 19.97
C MET A 55 5.42 3.49 18.73
N ALA A 56 6.37 3.69 17.80
CA ALA A 56 6.11 4.40 16.55
C ALA A 56 5.06 3.66 15.71
N PHE A 57 5.19 2.34 15.57
CA PHE A 57 4.19 1.51 14.91
C PHE A 57 2.81 1.59 15.59
N LEU A 58 2.74 1.66 16.91
CA LEU A 58 1.47 1.76 17.64
C LEU A 58 0.76 3.09 17.34
N VAL A 59 1.51 4.20 17.32
CA VAL A 59 0.96 5.52 16.97
C VAL A 59 0.47 5.53 15.51
N SER A 60 1.27 5.02 14.57
CA SER A 60 0.85 4.88 13.16
C SER A 60 -0.36 3.97 12.99
N MET A 61 -0.44 2.88 13.76
CA MET A 61 -1.59 1.97 13.75
C MET A 61 -2.88 2.69 14.12
N VAL A 62 -2.87 3.57 15.13
CA VAL A 62 -4.07 4.34 15.52
C VAL A 62 -4.51 5.26 14.37
N ALA A 63 -3.58 5.99 13.74
CA ALA A 63 -3.89 6.85 12.60
C ALA A 63 -4.43 6.06 11.39
N ALA A 64 -3.81 4.91 11.10
CA ALA A 64 -4.23 4.01 10.03
C ALA A 64 -5.62 3.41 10.30
N LEU A 65 -5.92 3.02 11.55
CA LEU A 65 -7.24 2.50 11.93
C LEU A 65 -8.35 3.53 11.75
N LEU A 66 -8.14 4.79 12.18
CA LEU A 66 -9.11 5.86 11.99
C LEU A 66 -9.38 6.12 10.50
N THR A 67 -8.33 6.07 9.69
CA THR A 67 -8.42 6.21 8.23
C THR A 67 -9.18 5.03 7.62
N GLY A 68 -8.80 3.80 7.97
CA GLY A 68 -9.41 2.58 7.48
C GLY A 68 -10.90 2.48 7.84
N LEU A 69 -11.28 2.86 9.06
CA LEU A 69 -12.68 2.86 9.50
C LEU A 69 -13.50 3.90 8.72
N SER A 70 -12.92 5.07 8.44
CA SER A 70 -13.53 6.10 7.60
C SER A 70 -13.78 5.57 6.18
N TYR A 71 -12.79 4.92 5.56
CA TYR A 71 -12.94 4.29 4.24
C TYR A 71 -13.95 3.14 4.25
N ALA A 72 -13.98 2.30 5.28
CA ALA A 72 -14.94 1.20 5.42
C ALA A 72 -16.39 1.71 5.50
N SER A 73 -16.62 2.81 6.24
CA SER A 73 -17.94 3.44 6.36
C SER A 73 -18.45 4.01 5.03
N LEU A 74 -17.55 4.58 4.22
CA LEU A 74 -17.90 5.15 2.92
C LEU A 74 -18.03 4.09 1.83
N GLY A 75 -17.13 3.10 1.81
CA GLY A 75 -17.12 2.01 0.82
C GLY A 75 -18.33 1.09 0.94
N SER A 76 -18.79 0.83 2.17
CA SER A 76 -20.02 0.04 2.41
C SER A 76 -21.29 0.78 1.97
N ARG A 77 -21.33 2.12 2.07
CA ARG A 77 -22.46 2.96 1.65
C ARG A 77 -22.48 3.23 0.15
N TYR A 78 -21.32 3.32 -0.50
CA TYR A 78 -21.18 3.72 -1.90
C TYR A 78 -20.28 2.76 -2.70
N PRO A 79 -20.78 1.55 -3.06
CA PRO A 79 -19.98 0.54 -3.77
C PRO A 79 -19.89 0.85 -5.27
N ARG A 80 -19.18 1.92 -5.64
CA ARG A 80 -18.92 2.31 -7.05
C ARG A 80 -17.44 2.33 -7.37
N ALA A 81 -17.10 1.95 -8.60
CA ALA A 81 -15.75 1.74 -9.11
C ALA A 81 -14.92 3.02 -9.37
N ALA A 82 -15.11 4.08 -8.58
CA ALA A 82 -14.36 5.34 -8.71
C ALA A 82 -13.84 5.88 -7.37
N GLY A 83 -14.05 5.13 -6.27
CA GLY A 83 -13.44 5.40 -4.96
C GLY A 83 -13.64 6.83 -4.46
N ALA A 84 -12.53 7.46 -4.05
CA ALA A 84 -12.53 8.80 -3.47
C ALA A 84 -13.09 9.88 -4.42
N ALA A 85 -12.79 9.81 -5.72
CA ALA A 85 -13.28 10.78 -6.70
C ALA A 85 -14.82 10.77 -6.79
N TYR A 86 -15.44 9.59 -6.74
CA TYR A 86 -16.90 9.47 -6.73
C TYR A 86 -17.53 10.09 -5.48
N ILE A 87 -16.95 9.82 -4.32
CA ILE A 87 -17.44 10.36 -3.04
C ILE A 87 -17.35 11.88 -3.04
N THR A 88 -16.24 12.44 -3.52
CA THR A 88 -16.05 13.89 -3.65
C THR A 88 -17.04 14.51 -4.62
N HIS A 89 -17.23 13.91 -5.80
CA HIS A 89 -18.22 14.39 -6.75
C HIS A 89 -19.63 14.41 -6.13
N ARG A 90 -19.96 13.37 -5.36
CA ARG A 90 -21.25 13.27 -4.66
C ARG A 90 -21.40 14.33 -3.57
N ALA A 91 -20.34 14.60 -2.81
CA ALA A 91 -20.35 15.54 -1.70
C ALA A 91 -20.41 17.00 -2.15
N TYR A 92 -19.52 17.41 -3.07
CA TYR A 92 -19.39 18.80 -3.50
C TYR A 92 -20.22 19.14 -4.74
N ARG A 93 -20.68 18.14 -5.51
CA ARG A 93 -21.43 18.29 -6.77
C ARG A 93 -20.73 19.18 -7.82
N TRP A 94 -19.44 19.43 -7.64
CA TRP A 94 -18.60 20.18 -8.56
C TRP A 94 -17.58 19.25 -9.21
N PRO A 95 -17.52 19.21 -10.56
CA PRO A 95 -16.63 18.29 -11.28
C PRO A 95 -15.15 18.59 -11.06
N PHE A 96 -14.80 19.85 -10.76
CA PHE A 96 -13.40 20.27 -10.53
C PHE A 96 -12.74 19.54 -9.36
N PHE A 97 -13.41 19.46 -8.20
CA PHE A 97 -12.85 18.77 -7.02
C PHE A 97 -12.69 17.27 -7.24
N SER A 98 -13.65 16.65 -7.94
CA SER A 98 -13.57 15.24 -8.32
C SER A 98 -12.35 14.97 -9.21
N TYR A 99 -12.13 15.85 -10.19
CA TYR A 99 -10.98 15.75 -11.09
C TYR A 99 -9.64 15.93 -10.34
N LEU A 100 -9.55 16.95 -9.48
CA LEU A 100 -8.36 17.21 -8.68
C LEU A 100 -7.99 16.02 -7.79
N ILE A 101 -8.99 15.41 -7.15
CA ILE A 101 -8.77 14.24 -6.29
C ILE A 101 -8.43 12.99 -7.12
N GLY A 102 -9.02 12.83 -8.30
CA GLY A 102 -8.61 11.80 -9.25
C GLY A 102 -7.14 11.92 -9.64
N LEU A 103 -6.68 13.13 -9.97
CA LEU A 103 -5.26 13.40 -10.27
C LEU A 103 -4.35 13.15 -9.06
N ALA A 104 -4.77 13.55 -7.86
CA ALA A 104 -4.00 13.32 -6.64
C ALA A 104 -3.82 11.83 -6.33
N VAL A 105 -4.88 11.03 -6.50
CA VAL A 105 -4.82 9.57 -6.34
C VAL A 105 -3.88 8.95 -7.38
N MET A 106 -3.94 9.40 -8.64
CA MET A 106 -3.04 8.93 -9.70
C MET A 106 -1.57 9.26 -9.38
N ALA A 107 -1.28 10.49 -8.94
CA ALA A 107 0.06 10.92 -8.56
C ALA A 107 0.61 10.13 -7.36
N SER A 108 -0.24 9.84 -6.37
CA SER A 108 0.09 8.97 -5.24
C SER A 108 0.48 7.56 -5.69
N GLY A 109 -0.33 6.96 -6.57
CA GLY A 109 -0.02 5.64 -7.15
C GLY A 109 1.31 5.63 -7.91
N LEU A 110 1.59 6.66 -8.70
CA LEU A 110 2.86 6.78 -9.43
C LEU A 110 4.07 6.91 -8.48
N THR A 111 3.91 7.68 -7.40
CA THR A 111 4.94 7.84 -6.37
C THR A 111 5.20 6.52 -5.65
N SER A 112 4.15 5.75 -5.35
CA SER A 112 4.26 4.42 -4.75
C SER A 112 5.02 3.46 -5.67
N MET A 113 4.65 3.37 -6.96
CA MET A 113 5.33 2.53 -7.94
C MET A 113 6.82 2.88 -8.07
N ALA A 114 7.15 4.17 -8.10
CA ALA A 114 8.54 4.64 -8.15
C ALA A 114 9.34 4.26 -6.88
N THR A 115 8.72 4.36 -5.71
CA THR A 115 9.33 4.01 -4.42
C THR A 115 9.59 2.51 -4.32
N GLN A 116 8.60 1.69 -4.68
CA GLN A 116 8.73 0.23 -4.68
C GLN A 116 9.79 -0.26 -5.67
N SER A 117 9.84 0.33 -6.87
CA SER A 117 10.85 -0.03 -7.87
C SER A 117 12.28 0.32 -7.41
N ARG A 118 12.46 1.45 -6.71
CA ARG A 118 13.73 1.80 -6.08
C ARG A 118 14.11 0.84 -4.96
N ALA A 119 13.15 0.47 -4.11
CA ALA A 119 13.38 -0.50 -3.04
C ALA A 119 13.81 -1.86 -3.61
N PHE A 120 13.12 -2.35 -4.65
CA PHE A 120 13.48 -3.56 -5.38
C PHE A 120 14.92 -3.50 -5.92
N SER A 121 15.27 -2.42 -6.61
CA SER A 121 16.63 -2.24 -7.12
C SER A 121 17.68 -2.24 -6.00
N GLY A 122 17.36 -1.66 -4.83
CA GLY A 122 18.24 -1.67 -3.66
C GLY A 122 18.56 -3.10 -3.21
N TYR A 123 17.53 -3.93 -3.02
CA TYR A 123 17.73 -5.34 -2.63
C TYR A 123 18.44 -6.15 -3.71
N PHE A 124 18.01 -6.02 -4.96
CA PHE A 124 18.49 -6.85 -6.05
C PHE A 124 19.92 -6.52 -6.48
N SER A 125 20.34 -5.26 -6.32
CA SER A 125 21.73 -4.84 -6.59
C SER A 125 22.76 -5.60 -5.75
N GLY A 126 22.43 -5.96 -4.50
CA GLY A 126 23.28 -6.75 -3.62
C GLY A 126 23.39 -8.23 -4.01
N LEU A 127 22.43 -8.75 -4.79
CA LEU A 127 22.43 -10.15 -5.24
C LEU A 127 23.11 -10.35 -6.60
N VAL A 128 22.93 -9.41 -7.53
CA VAL A 128 23.35 -9.60 -8.93
C VAL A 128 24.66 -8.91 -9.30
N GLY A 129 25.12 -7.93 -8.51
CA GLY A 129 26.42 -7.27 -8.71
C GLY A 129 26.51 -6.39 -9.98
N HIS A 130 27.20 -5.25 -9.86
CA HIS A 130 27.66 -4.32 -10.92
C HIS A 130 26.64 -3.75 -11.94
N LEU A 131 25.36 -4.15 -11.92
CA LEU A 131 24.35 -3.51 -12.76
C LEU A 131 23.97 -2.12 -12.19
N PRO A 132 23.89 -1.08 -13.05
CA PRO A 132 23.42 0.22 -12.61
C PRO A 132 21.95 0.15 -12.17
N ALA A 133 21.63 0.81 -11.05
CA ALA A 133 20.30 0.78 -10.43
C ALA A 133 19.19 1.19 -11.40
N GLU A 134 19.46 2.14 -12.30
CA GLU A 134 18.51 2.60 -13.31
C GLU A 134 18.02 1.47 -14.22
N VAL A 135 18.92 0.56 -14.62
CA VAL A 135 18.57 -0.59 -15.47
C VAL A 135 17.69 -1.58 -14.72
N LEU A 136 17.98 -1.82 -13.44
CA LEU A 136 17.15 -2.70 -12.59
C LEU A 136 15.75 -2.12 -12.38
N ILE A 137 15.64 -0.81 -12.12
CA ILE A 137 14.36 -0.11 -11.95
C ILE A 137 13.53 -0.20 -13.23
N VAL A 138 14.10 0.19 -14.38
CA VAL A 138 13.41 0.16 -15.66
C VAL A 138 13.02 -1.27 -16.04
N GLY A 139 13.93 -2.23 -15.86
CA GLY A 139 13.65 -3.64 -16.11
C GLY A 139 12.50 -4.17 -15.26
N PHE A 140 12.48 -3.86 -13.97
CA PHE A 140 11.40 -4.24 -13.06
C PHE A 140 10.04 -3.66 -13.50
N ILE A 141 10.00 -2.36 -13.82
CA ILE A 141 8.78 -1.70 -14.30
C ILE A 141 8.28 -2.33 -15.61
N LEU A 142 9.18 -2.65 -16.54
CA LEU A 142 8.81 -3.29 -17.81
C LEU A 142 8.23 -4.69 -17.59
N VAL A 143 8.82 -5.48 -16.68
CA VAL A 143 8.30 -6.82 -16.33
C VAL A 143 6.91 -6.70 -15.71
N LEU A 144 6.72 -5.81 -14.72
CA LEU A 144 5.41 -5.60 -14.11
C LEU A 144 4.38 -5.08 -15.11
N SER A 145 4.79 -4.20 -16.02
CA SER A 145 3.93 -3.70 -17.10
C SER A 145 3.49 -4.83 -18.02
N PHE A 146 4.41 -5.72 -18.39
CA PHE A 146 4.11 -6.90 -19.21
C PHE A 146 3.13 -7.86 -18.52
N VAL A 147 3.34 -8.13 -17.22
CA VAL A 147 2.40 -8.93 -16.42
C VAL A 147 1.01 -8.29 -16.37
N ASN A 148 0.94 -6.96 -16.24
CA ASN A 148 -0.32 -6.22 -16.26
C ASN A 148 -1.04 -6.34 -17.61
N PHE A 149 -0.30 -6.27 -18.73
CA PHE A 149 -0.84 -6.48 -20.08
C PHE A 149 -1.37 -7.89 -20.32
N TRP A 150 -0.76 -8.92 -19.69
CA TRP A 150 -1.18 -10.31 -19.88
C TRP A 150 -2.59 -10.56 -19.35
N GLY A 151 -2.94 -10.00 -18.20
CA GLY A 151 -4.30 -10.11 -17.68
C GLY A 151 -4.45 -9.74 -16.22
N ILE A 152 -5.55 -9.07 -15.90
CA ILE A 152 -5.88 -8.61 -14.54
C ILE A 152 -6.09 -9.79 -13.58
N ARG A 153 -6.58 -10.93 -14.09
CA ARG A 153 -6.85 -12.12 -13.27
C ARG A 153 -5.55 -12.81 -12.86
N GLU A 154 -4.63 -12.94 -13.81
CA GLU A 154 -3.29 -13.52 -13.63
C GLU A 154 -2.44 -12.62 -12.73
N SER A 155 -2.47 -11.31 -12.96
CA SER A 155 -1.82 -10.30 -12.10
C SER A 155 -2.31 -10.39 -10.64
N SER A 156 -3.61 -10.51 -10.43
CA SER A 156 -4.21 -10.66 -9.10
C SER A 156 -3.76 -11.95 -8.38
N TRP A 157 -3.67 -13.07 -9.11
CA TRP A 157 -3.17 -14.32 -8.54
C TRP A 157 -1.68 -14.24 -8.18
N LEU A 158 -0.84 -13.63 -9.03
CA LEU A 158 0.56 -13.40 -8.72
C LEU A 158 0.73 -12.54 -7.47
N ASN A 159 -0.08 -11.49 -7.32
CA ASN A 159 -0.07 -10.67 -6.12
C ASN A 159 -0.39 -11.48 -4.87
N LEU A 160 -1.40 -12.37 -4.93
CA LEU A 160 -1.74 -13.24 -3.81
C LEU A 160 -0.58 -14.14 -3.40
N VAL A 161 0.12 -14.73 -4.38
CA VAL A 161 1.31 -15.57 -4.11
C VAL A 161 2.42 -14.75 -3.48
N CYS A 162 2.71 -13.56 -4.00
CA CYS A 162 3.72 -12.65 -3.43
C CYS A 162 3.38 -12.30 -1.98
N THR A 163 2.13 -11.96 -1.68
CA THR A 163 1.69 -11.67 -0.30
C THR A 163 1.89 -12.86 0.64
N LEU A 164 1.59 -14.08 0.19
CA LEU A 164 1.81 -15.28 1.00
C LEU A 164 3.30 -15.49 1.30
N VAL A 165 4.16 -15.26 0.31
CA VAL A 165 5.63 -15.31 0.47
C VAL A 165 6.12 -14.22 1.43
N GLU A 166 5.61 -13.00 1.31
CA GLU A 166 5.93 -11.88 2.20
C GLU A 166 5.53 -12.16 3.65
N MET A 167 4.32 -12.68 3.87
CA MET A 167 3.87 -13.06 5.22
C MET A 167 4.71 -14.19 5.80
N ALA A 168 5.08 -15.19 4.98
CA ALA A 168 5.96 -16.27 5.42
C ALA A 168 7.36 -15.75 5.78
N GLY A 169 7.94 -14.85 4.97
CA GLY A 169 9.21 -14.20 5.25
C GLY A 169 9.21 -13.44 6.57
N LEU A 170 8.16 -12.65 6.82
CA LEU A 170 7.99 -11.94 8.09
C LEU A 170 7.83 -12.92 9.26
N GLY A 171 7.10 -14.00 9.07
CA GLY A 171 6.97 -15.08 10.06
C GLY A 171 8.32 -15.71 10.43
N ILE A 172 9.19 -15.96 9.44
CA ILE A 172 10.55 -16.46 9.68
C ILE A 172 11.35 -15.46 10.53
N VAL A 173 11.30 -14.17 10.19
CA VAL A 173 12.00 -13.12 10.97
C VAL A 173 11.53 -13.12 12.43
N ILE A 174 10.23 -13.23 12.69
CA ILE A 174 9.68 -13.28 14.04
C ILE A 174 10.17 -14.51 14.81
N VAL A 175 10.13 -15.70 14.18
CA VAL A 175 10.57 -16.95 14.81
C VAL A 175 12.07 -16.91 15.13
N VAL A 176 12.90 -16.40 14.22
CA VAL A 176 14.35 -16.25 14.44
C VAL A 176 14.65 -15.19 15.50
N ALA A 177 13.85 -14.14 15.60
CA ALA A 177 14.00 -13.09 16.61
C ALA A 177 13.46 -13.49 17.99
N ALA A 178 12.57 -14.48 18.08
CA ALA A 178 11.92 -14.87 19.32
C ALA A 178 12.89 -15.22 20.48
N PRO A 179 14.02 -15.91 20.27
CA PRO A 179 15.00 -16.17 21.34
C PRO A 179 15.66 -14.91 21.91
N ALA A 180 15.65 -13.79 21.19
CA ALA A 180 16.20 -12.52 21.66
C ALA A 180 15.20 -11.72 22.54
N LEU A 181 13.95 -12.16 22.64
CA LEU A 181 12.94 -11.53 23.49
C LEU A 181 13.37 -11.58 24.96
N GLY A 182 13.36 -10.42 25.62
CA GLY A 182 13.71 -10.27 27.04
C GLY A 182 15.18 -9.96 27.30
N SER A 183 16.05 -10.03 26.29
CA SER A 183 17.47 -9.64 26.42
C SER A 183 17.72 -8.13 26.34
N VAL A 184 16.72 -7.38 25.88
CA VAL A 184 16.83 -5.95 25.54
C VAL A 184 15.79 -5.12 26.27
N ASN A 185 16.21 -3.91 26.66
CA ASN A 185 15.30 -2.90 27.21
C ASN A 185 14.49 -2.27 26.07
N TYR A 186 13.18 -2.55 26.03
CA TYR A 186 12.26 -2.10 24.96
C TYR A 186 12.01 -0.59 24.89
N LEU A 187 12.57 0.18 25.82
CA LEU A 187 12.41 1.63 25.91
C LEU A 187 13.71 2.40 25.63
N THR A 188 14.79 1.71 25.24
CA THR A 188 16.04 2.40 24.90
C THR A 188 15.94 3.01 23.51
N ILE A 189 15.88 4.33 23.48
CA ILE A 189 16.02 5.17 22.29
C ILE A 189 17.50 5.57 22.21
N PRO A 190 18.14 5.59 21.02
CA PRO A 190 19.48 6.13 20.85
C PRO A 190 19.45 7.62 21.24
N ARG A 191 19.88 7.94 22.46
CA ARG A 191 19.75 9.29 23.02
C ARG A 191 20.67 10.27 22.28
N THR A 192 20.10 11.36 21.77
CA THR A 192 20.76 12.67 21.74
C THR A 192 20.35 13.38 23.03
N GLU A 193 21.31 13.81 23.86
CA GLU A 193 21.03 14.46 25.14
C GLU A 193 20.15 15.71 24.97
N GLY A 194 18.97 15.73 25.61
CA GLY A 194 18.13 16.93 25.73
C GLY A 194 16.81 16.94 24.95
N ASP A 195 16.58 16.02 24.01
CA ASP A 195 15.39 16.04 23.16
C ASP A 195 14.18 15.34 23.80
N ALA A 196 13.00 15.98 23.66
CA ALA A 196 11.74 15.41 24.11
C ALA A 196 11.41 14.13 23.33
N ILE A 197 10.84 13.13 24.02
CA ILE A 197 10.47 11.82 23.42
C ILE A 197 9.41 11.99 22.32
N TRP A 198 8.53 12.99 22.45
CA TRP A 198 7.42 13.23 21.54
C TRP A 198 7.83 13.53 20.09
N PRO A 199 8.74 14.49 19.80
CA PRO A 199 9.19 14.73 18.43
C PRO A 199 9.88 13.53 17.78
N ILE A 200 10.66 12.75 18.54
CA ILE A 200 11.32 11.53 18.03
C ILE A 200 10.27 10.45 17.71
N LEU A 201 9.30 10.26 18.61
CA LEU A 201 8.19 9.32 18.40
C LEU A 201 7.35 9.70 17.17
N LEU A 202 7.04 10.99 17.00
CA LEU A 202 6.31 11.49 15.84
C LEU A 202 7.12 11.29 14.54
N SER A 203 8.43 11.57 14.56
CA SER A 203 9.30 11.34 13.42
C SER A 203 9.40 9.86 13.05
N GLY A 204 9.56 8.98 14.05
CA GLY A 204 9.55 7.53 13.87
C GLY A 204 8.23 7.02 13.34
N SER A 205 7.10 7.57 13.80
CA SER A 205 5.76 7.19 13.34
C SER A 205 5.53 7.58 11.87
N VAL A 206 6.02 8.74 11.43
CA VAL A 206 5.91 9.14 10.01
C VAL A 206 6.69 8.20 9.07
N LEU A 207 7.70 7.50 9.60
CA LEU A 207 8.50 6.53 8.85
C LEU A 207 7.90 5.11 8.84
N THR A 208 6.90 4.81 9.68
CA THR A 208 6.20 3.51 9.81
C THR A 208 4.78 3.56 9.28
#